data_AF-A0A9Q3KKD7-F1
#
_entry.id   AF-A0A9Q3KKD7-F1
#
_cell.length_a   1.000
_cell.length_b   1.000
_cell.length_c   1.000
_cell.angle_alpha   90.00
_cell.angle_beta   90.00
_cell.angle_gamma   90.00
#
_symmetry.space_group_name_H-M   'P 1'
#
loop_
_entity.id
_entity.type
_entity.pdbx_description
1 polymer ?
#
loop_
_entity_poly.entity_id
_entity_poly.type
_entity_poly.pdbx_seq_one_letter_code
_entity_poly.pdbx_strand_id
1 'polypeptide(L)'
;MPQDLNPPLERPPLSRDPYETPLSPNPPIFQETFKVTHERLQAVNFGPPGWLSNEEINLLKNVITLREKAIAFCEEERGLLKHSYGKPYKIPVIPHEPWQKKPIPIPKSILPQFTELIRERIRTGLYEQSTSSYTSPIFCVAKSNGKLNFP
;
A
#
# COMPACT_ATOMS: atom_id res chain seq x y z
N MET A 1 18.10 -24.41 -5.95
CA MET A 1 16.64 -24.19 -5.81
C MET A 1 16.02 -24.25 -7.20
N PRO A 2 14.87 -24.90 -7.41
CA PRO A 2 14.24 -24.95 -8.73
C PRO A 2 13.92 -23.52 -9.16
N GLN A 3 14.51 -23.07 -10.28
CA GLN A 3 14.30 -21.71 -10.79
C GLN A 3 12.87 -21.51 -11.30
N ASP A 4 12.16 -22.60 -11.61
CA ASP A 4 10.81 -22.58 -12.19
C ASP A 4 9.68 -22.40 -11.16
N LEU A 5 9.99 -22.43 -9.86
CA LEU A 5 8.96 -22.36 -8.82
C LEU A 5 8.26 -20.99 -8.78
N ASN A 6 9.04 -19.93 -9.05
CA ASN A 6 8.59 -18.54 -9.03
C ASN A 6 9.04 -17.87 -10.33
N PRO A 7 8.18 -17.83 -11.37
CA PRO A 7 8.52 -17.15 -12.61
C PRO A 7 8.75 -15.65 -12.36
N PRO A 8 9.59 -14.99 -13.18
CA PRO A 8 9.77 -13.55 -13.10
C PRO A 8 8.46 -12.81 -13.37
N LEU A 9 8.37 -11.57 -12.90
CA LEU A 9 7.21 -10.72 -13.17
C LEU A 9 7.11 -10.39 -14.66
N GLU A 10 5.90 -10.45 -15.17
CA GLU A 10 5.56 -10.11 -16.55
C GLU A 10 5.05 -8.67 -16.60
N ARG A 11 5.54 -7.91 -17.59
CA ARG A 11 5.00 -6.58 -17.87
C ARG A 11 3.65 -6.75 -18.55
N PRO A 12 2.62 -6.01 -18.13
CA PRO A 12 1.35 -6.07 -18.84
C PRO A 12 1.49 -5.48 -20.25
N PRO A 13 0.52 -5.76 -21.13
CA PRO A 13 0.23 -4.82 -22.20
C PRO A 13 -0.17 -3.48 -21.58
N LEU A 14 0.55 -2.42 -21.93
CA LEU A 14 0.19 -1.06 -21.52
C LEU A 14 -1.01 -0.61 -22.36
N SER A 15 -2.03 -0.04 -21.71
CA SER A 15 -3.20 0.49 -22.41
C SER A 15 -2.91 1.75 -23.23
N ARG A 16 -1.74 2.36 -23.02
CA ARG A 16 -1.23 3.56 -23.71
C ARG A 16 0.29 3.62 -23.58
N ASP A 17 0.93 4.48 -24.36
CA ASP A 17 2.35 4.80 -24.15
C ASP A 17 2.54 5.53 -22.79
N PRO A 18 3.43 5.04 -21.91
CA PRO A 18 3.69 5.66 -20.62
C PRO A 18 4.43 7.00 -20.74
N TYR A 19 5.21 7.21 -21.80
CA TYR A 19 5.97 8.43 -22.08
C TYR A 19 5.10 9.51 -22.75
N GLU A 20 4.02 9.12 -23.43
CA GLU A 20 3.04 10.06 -23.95
C GLU A 20 1.96 10.37 -22.90
N THR A 21 2.16 11.43 -22.13
CA THR A 21 1.12 11.95 -21.23
C THR A 21 0.35 13.07 -21.96
N PRO A 22 -0.99 13.02 -22.02
CA PRO A 22 -1.79 14.05 -22.67
C PRO A 22 -1.86 15.31 -21.80
N LEU A 23 -0.72 15.97 -21.63
CA LEU A 23 -0.63 17.25 -20.94
C LEU A 23 -0.95 18.36 -21.94
N SER A 24 -1.91 19.20 -21.57
CA SER A 24 -2.14 20.48 -22.25
C SER A 24 -1.24 21.54 -21.61
N PRO A 25 -0.57 22.41 -22.40
CA PRO A 25 0.11 23.59 -21.88
C PRO A 25 -0.80 24.48 -21.03
N ASN A 26 -2.11 24.46 -21.32
CA ASN A 26 -3.15 25.13 -20.55
C ASN A 26 -4.01 24.05 -19.87
N PRO A 27 -3.65 23.60 -18.65
CA PRO A 27 -4.44 22.62 -17.93
C PRO A 27 -5.81 23.20 -17.55
N PRO A 28 -6.88 22.39 -17.53
CA PRO A 28 -8.16 22.84 -17.03
C PRO A 28 -8.05 23.22 -15.55
N ILE A 29 -8.93 24.11 -15.10
CA ILE A 29 -9.06 24.43 -13.67
C ILE A 29 -9.37 23.13 -12.93
N PHE A 30 -8.69 22.91 -11.80
CA PHE A 30 -8.90 21.73 -10.98
C PHE A 30 -10.37 21.58 -10.59
N GLN A 31 -10.91 20.38 -10.81
CA GLN A 31 -12.22 19.97 -10.36
C GLN A 31 -12.05 18.74 -9.48
N GLU A 32 -12.78 18.71 -8.37
CA GLU A 32 -12.77 17.55 -7.50
C GLU A 32 -13.28 16.31 -8.24
N THR A 33 -12.63 15.20 -7.96
CA THR A 33 -13.04 13.88 -8.40
C THR A 33 -13.52 13.08 -7.19
N PHE A 34 -14.00 11.86 -7.44
CA PHE A 34 -14.39 10.96 -6.34
C PHE A 34 -13.20 10.65 -5.40
N LYS A 35 -11.95 10.77 -5.88
CA LYS A 35 -10.75 10.40 -5.12
C LYS A 35 -9.82 11.56 -4.80
N VAL A 36 -9.68 12.54 -5.70
CA VAL A 36 -8.84 13.73 -5.49
C VAL A 36 -9.74 14.90 -5.10
N THR A 37 -9.81 15.16 -3.79
CA THR A 37 -10.55 16.30 -3.19
C THR A 37 -9.57 17.39 -2.75
N HIS A 38 -10.06 18.60 -2.46
CA HIS A 38 -9.22 19.68 -1.94
C HIS A 38 -8.52 19.29 -0.62
N GLU A 39 -9.22 18.61 0.29
CA GLU A 39 -8.67 18.12 1.55
C GLU A 39 -7.50 17.15 1.33
N ARG A 40 -7.66 16.19 0.41
CA ARG A 40 -6.60 15.23 0.08
C ARG A 40 -5.41 15.88 -0.61
N LEU A 41 -5.63 16.94 -1.40
CA LEU A 41 -4.56 17.72 -2.00
C LEU A 41 -3.77 18.54 -0.97
N GLN A 42 -4.36 18.92 0.17
CA GLN A 42 -3.62 19.60 1.25
C GLN A 42 -2.57 18.69 1.89
N ALA A 43 -2.76 17.36 1.84
CA ALA A 43 -1.75 16.41 2.29
C ALA A 43 -0.54 16.31 1.33
N VAL A 44 -0.68 16.78 0.08
CA VAL A 44 0.40 16.76 -0.90
C VAL A 44 1.30 17.97 -0.69
N ASN A 45 2.58 17.70 -0.42
CA ASN A 45 3.59 18.75 -0.32
C ASN A 45 4.14 19.10 -1.72
N PHE A 46 3.80 20.30 -2.21
CA PHE A 46 4.28 20.83 -3.48
C PHE A 46 5.64 21.54 -3.39
N GLY A 47 6.28 21.49 -2.23
CA GLY A 47 7.55 22.19 -1.97
C GLY A 47 7.36 23.51 -1.22
N PRO A 48 8.47 24.23 -0.97
CA PRO A 48 8.42 25.49 -0.24
C PRO A 48 7.72 26.61 -1.03
N PRO A 49 7.26 27.69 -0.36
CA PRO A 49 6.64 28.82 -1.04
C PRO A 49 7.54 29.40 -2.13
N GLY A 50 6.99 29.60 -3.34
CA GLY A 50 7.73 30.11 -4.50
C GLY A 50 8.57 29.07 -5.25
N TRP A 51 8.58 27.80 -4.82
CA TRP A 51 9.25 26.71 -5.54
C TRP A 51 8.60 26.41 -6.89
N LEU A 52 7.26 26.48 -6.94
CA LEU A 52 6.46 26.30 -8.14
C LEU A 52 5.64 27.55 -8.41
N SER A 53 5.46 27.88 -9.68
CA SER A 53 4.48 28.87 -10.10
C SER A 53 3.05 28.33 -9.90
N ASN A 54 2.07 29.24 -9.92
CA ASN A 54 0.66 28.85 -9.82
C ASN A 54 0.22 27.93 -10.97
N GLU A 55 0.79 28.16 -12.16
CA GLU A 55 0.56 27.38 -13.38
C GLU A 55 1.14 25.96 -13.23
N GLU A 56 2.34 25.82 -12.67
CA GLU A 56 2.97 24.52 -12.41
C GLU A 56 2.19 23.72 -11.36
N ILE A 57 1.72 24.38 -10.30
CA ILE A 57 0.86 23.74 -9.29
C ILE A 57 -0.44 23.24 -9.94
N ASN A 58 -1.06 24.05 -10.80
CA ASN A 58 -2.27 23.65 -11.52
C ASN A 58 -2.01 22.48 -12.47
N LEU A 59 -0.87 22.47 -13.16
CA LEU A 59 -0.46 21.35 -14.00
C LEU A 59 -0.29 20.07 -13.18
N LEU A 60 0.39 20.12 -12.03
CA LEU A 60 0.57 18.96 -11.14
C LEU A 60 -0.75 18.44 -10.58
N LYS A 61 -1.66 19.34 -10.16
CA LYS A 61 -3.02 18.94 -9.74
C LYS A 61 -3.76 18.22 -10.86
N ASN A 62 -3.63 18.70 -12.10
CA ASN A 62 -4.21 18.02 -13.26
C ASN A 62 -3.58 16.63 -13.47
N VAL A 63 -2.26 16.48 -13.38
CA VAL A 63 -1.57 15.18 -13.49
C VAL A 63 -2.02 14.21 -12.40
N ILE A 64 -2.09 14.66 -11.14
CA ILE A 64 -2.56 13.87 -10.01
C ILE A 64 -4.00 13.38 -10.27
N THR A 65 -4.86 14.26 -10.78
CA THR A 65 -6.25 13.94 -11.12
C THR A 65 -6.32 12.90 -12.25
N LEU A 66 -5.58 13.10 -13.34
CA LEU A 66 -5.48 12.16 -14.46
C LEU A 66 -4.93 10.78 -14.05
N ARG A 67 -4.20 10.71 -12.94
CA ARG A 67 -3.55 9.51 -12.40
C ARG A 67 -4.08 9.10 -11.03
N GLU A 68 -5.28 9.54 -10.64
CA GLU A 68 -5.85 9.31 -9.31
C GLU A 68 -5.89 7.82 -8.92
N LYS A 69 -6.06 6.92 -9.90
CA LYS A 69 -6.09 5.47 -9.69
C LYS A 69 -4.74 4.89 -9.25
N ALA A 70 -3.63 5.58 -9.51
CA ALA A 70 -2.29 5.15 -9.15
C ALA A 70 -1.85 5.63 -7.75
N ILE A 71 -2.56 6.59 -7.16
CA ILE A 71 -2.22 7.20 -5.88
C ILE A 71 -3.14 6.62 -4.80
N ALA A 72 -2.62 6.30 -3.62
CA ALA A 72 -3.43 5.91 -2.46
C ALA A 72 -3.30 6.99 -1.38
N PHE A 73 -4.43 7.50 -0.89
CA PHE A 73 -4.47 8.46 0.21
C PHE A 73 -4.67 7.80 1.58
N CYS A 74 -5.14 6.55 1.60
CA CYS A 74 -5.34 5.75 2.80
C CYS A 74 -4.97 4.28 2.57
N GLU A 75 -4.83 3.49 3.64
CA GLU A 75 -4.36 2.10 3.57
C GLU A 75 -5.32 1.18 2.79
N GLU A 76 -6.61 1.50 2.76
CA GLU A 76 -7.65 0.77 2.03
C GLU A 76 -7.56 0.94 0.52
N GLU A 77 -7.00 2.05 0.06
CA GLU A 77 -6.79 2.32 -1.37
C GLU A 77 -5.52 1.67 -1.90
N ARG A 78 -4.73 1.03 -1.03
CA ARG A 78 -3.50 0.33 -1.39
C ARG A 78 -3.84 -0.85 -2.31
N GLY A 79 -3.34 -0.79 -3.54
CA GLY A 79 -3.50 -1.87 -4.51
C GLY A 79 -2.66 -3.11 -4.16
N LEU A 80 -3.13 -4.28 -4.60
CA LEU A 80 -2.34 -5.51 -4.65
C LEU A 80 -1.78 -5.70 -6.07
N LEU A 81 -0.64 -6.39 -6.17
CA LEU A 81 -0.11 -6.81 -7.46
C LEU A 81 -1.12 -7.78 -8.09
N LYS A 82 -1.63 -7.44 -9.28
CA LYS A 82 -2.56 -8.34 -9.99
C LYS A 82 -1.85 -9.62 -10.40
N HIS A 83 -2.60 -10.72 -10.36
CA HIS A 83 -2.14 -12.04 -10.76
C HIS A 83 -1.72 -12.13 -12.24
N SER A 84 -2.16 -11.18 -13.07
CA SER A 84 -1.73 -11.04 -14.46
C SER A 84 -0.29 -10.58 -14.62
N TYR A 85 0.30 -9.94 -13.61
CA TYR A 85 1.70 -9.50 -13.62
C TYR A 85 2.64 -10.55 -13.00
N GLY A 86 2.15 -11.28 -12.02
CA GLY A 86 2.95 -12.23 -11.26
C GLY A 86 2.03 -13.19 -10.54
N LYS A 87 2.40 -14.47 -10.58
CA LYS A 87 1.68 -15.51 -9.83
C LYS A 87 2.01 -15.38 -8.33
N PRO A 88 1.15 -15.91 -7.44
CA PRO A 88 1.45 -15.96 -6.01
C PRO A 88 2.80 -16.63 -5.78
N TYR A 89 3.62 -16.00 -4.94
CA TYR A 89 4.96 -16.48 -4.65
C TYR A 89 4.90 -17.76 -3.82
N LYS A 90 5.63 -18.79 -4.25
CA LYS A 90 5.78 -20.06 -3.56
C LYS A 90 7.10 -20.09 -2.83
N ILE A 91 7.06 -20.20 -1.51
CA ILE A 91 8.27 -20.28 -0.68
C ILE A 91 8.86 -21.70 -0.83
N PRO A 92 10.10 -21.86 -1.33
CA PRO A 92 10.73 -23.17 -1.39
C PRO A 92 11.01 -23.67 0.03
N VAL A 93 10.56 -24.89 0.33
CA VAL A 93 10.78 -25.55 1.63
C VAL A 93 11.70 -26.74 1.46
N ILE A 94 12.53 -26.99 2.48
CA ILE A 94 13.25 -28.26 2.65
C ILE A 94 12.38 -29.21 3.49
N PRO A 95 12.60 -30.53 3.50
CA PRO A 95 11.92 -31.42 4.44
C PRO A 95 12.15 -30.96 5.89
N HIS A 96 11.07 -30.65 6.61
CA HIS A 96 11.10 -30.22 8.00
C HIS A 96 9.76 -30.50 8.68
N GLU A 97 9.77 -30.47 10.01
CA GLU A 97 8.55 -30.50 10.82
C GLU A 97 8.02 -29.08 11.00
N PRO A 98 6.70 -28.85 10.85
CA PRO A 98 6.09 -27.56 11.15
C PRO A 98 6.33 -27.14 12.61
N TRP A 99 6.65 -25.87 12.85
CA TRP A 99 6.85 -25.37 14.21
C TRP A 99 5.59 -24.71 14.78
N GLN A 100 5.30 -25.01 16.04
CA GLN A 100 4.27 -24.30 16.81
C GLN A 100 4.91 -23.70 18.05
N LYS A 101 5.03 -22.37 18.05
CA LYS A 101 5.52 -21.62 19.20
C LYS A 101 4.35 -21.01 19.96
N LYS A 102 4.40 -21.10 21.29
CA LYS A 102 3.39 -20.52 22.18
C LYS A 102 3.32 -18.99 21.98
N PRO A 103 2.11 -18.39 21.85
CA PRO A 103 1.96 -16.93 21.77
C PRO A 103 2.50 -16.21 23.01
N ILE A 104 3.07 -15.02 22.81
CA ILE A 104 3.50 -14.14 23.89
C ILE A 104 2.25 -13.49 24.51
N PRO A 105 2.07 -13.51 25.85
CA PRO A 105 0.96 -12.83 26.48
C PRO A 105 0.99 -11.32 26.20
N ILE A 106 -0.12 -10.77 25.71
CA ILE A 106 -0.27 -9.35 25.43
C ILE A 106 -0.62 -8.59 26.72
N PRO A 107 0.14 -7.55 27.12
CA PRO A 107 -0.19 -6.73 28.28
C PRO A 107 -1.58 -6.11 28.17
N LYS A 108 -2.33 -6.11 29.28
CA LYS A 108 -3.70 -5.57 29.34
C LYS A 108 -3.79 -4.10 28.91
N SER A 109 -2.76 -3.30 29.18
CA SER A 109 -2.71 -1.88 28.82
C SER A 109 -2.71 -1.64 27.30
N ILE A 110 -2.15 -2.56 26.51
CA ILE A 110 -2.06 -2.42 25.05
C ILE A 110 -3.09 -3.25 24.28
N LEU A 111 -3.80 -4.15 24.97
CA LEU A 111 -4.75 -5.07 24.35
C LEU A 111 -5.83 -4.40 23.47
N PRO A 112 -6.42 -3.24 23.85
CA PRO A 112 -7.38 -2.55 22.98
C PRO A 112 -6.77 -2.08 21.66
N GLN A 113 -5.60 -1.44 21.72
CA GLN A 113 -4.89 -0.93 20.55
C GLN A 113 -4.40 -2.07 19.65
N PHE A 114 -3.89 -3.15 20.26
CA PHE A 114 -3.49 -4.37 19.56
C PHE A 114 -4.66 -4.98 18.77
N THR A 115 -5.82 -5.10 19.42
CA THR A 115 -7.01 -5.70 18.81
C THR A 115 -7.49 -4.89 17.61
N GLU A 116 -7.49 -3.55 17.74
CA GLU A 116 -7.88 -2.67 16.65
C GLU A 116 -6.92 -2.76 15.46
N LEU A 117 -5.61 -2.79 15.73
CA LEU A 117 -4.60 -2.98 14.69
C LEU A 117 -4.80 -4.29 13.92
N ILE A 118 -5.10 -5.40 14.61
CA ILE A 118 -5.40 -6.68 13.95
C ILE A 118 -6.65 -6.58 13.08
N ARG A 119 -7.73 -5.97 13.58
CA ARG A 119 -8.97 -5.77 12.82
C ARG A 119 -8.73 -4.94 11.56
N GLU A 120 -7.92 -3.88 11.66
CA GLU A 120 -7.54 -3.06 10.53
C GLU A 120 -6.73 -3.85 9.49
N ARG A 121 -5.78 -4.69 9.91
CA ARG A 121 -5.02 -5.56 8.99
C ARG A 121 -5.92 -6.59 8.29
N ILE A 122 -6.93 -7.12 8.97
CA ILE A 122 -7.92 -8.02 8.35
C ILE A 122 -8.80 -7.24 7.36
N ARG A 123 -9.32 -6.06 7.76
CA ARG A 123 -10.17 -5.21 6.92
C ARG A 123 -9.47 -4.74 5.64
N THR A 124 -8.17 -4.43 5.72
CA THR A 124 -7.33 -4.05 4.58
C THR A 124 -6.87 -5.24 3.74
N GLY A 125 -7.23 -6.47 4.12
CA GLY A 125 -6.85 -7.70 3.42
C GLY A 125 -5.37 -8.05 3.54
N LEU A 126 -4.62 -7.44 4.46
CA LEU A 126 -3.24 -7.82 4.74
C LEU A 126 -3.18 -9.16 5.49
N TYR A 127 -4.11 -9.38 6.42
CA TYR A 127 -4.24 -10.62 7.18
C TYR A 127 -5.53 -11.36 6.81
N GLU A 128 -5.45 -12.67 6.82
CA GLU A 128 -6.59 -13.58 6.63
C GLU A 128 -6.64 -14.59 7.78
N GLN A 129 -7.84 -15.13 8.05
CA GLN A 129 -7.97 -16.22 8.99
C GLN A 129 -7.43 -17.51 8.36
N SER A 130 -6.60 -18.24 9.11
CA SER A 130 -5.96 -19.47 8.63
C SER A 130 -5.92 -20.54 9.72
N THR A 131 -5.92 -21.80 9.30
CA THR A 131 -5.68 -22.96 10.15
C THR A 131 -4.38 -23.62 9.67
N SER A 132 -3.26 -23.23 10.28
CA SER A 132 -1.92 -23.65 9.88
C SER A 132 -1.27 -24.54 10.92
N SER A 133 -0.45 -25.50 10.48
CA SER A 133 0.45 -26.23 11.35
C SER A 133 1.63 -25.39 11.85
N TYR A 134 1.85 -24.21 11.25
CA TYR A 134 2.87 -23.24 11.63
C TYR A 134 2.30 -22.12 12.50
N THR A 135 2.91 -21.86 13.65
CA THR A 135 2.55 -20.73 14.52
C THR A 135 3.80 -20.05 15.06
N SER A 136 3.91 -18.75 14.81
CA SER A 136 4.97 -17.89 15.34
C SER A 136 4.36 -16.82 16.27
N PRO A 137 4.99 -16.50 17.41
CA PRO A 137 4.50 -15.44 18.28
C PRO A 137 4.63 -14.08 17.59
N ILE A 138 3.65 -13.21 17.82
CA ILE A 138 3.68 -11.81 17.39
C ILE A 138 3.85 -10.92 18.61
N PHE A 139 4.58 -9.83 18.44
CA PHE A 139 4.72 -8.77 19.44
C PHE A 139 4.56 -7.42 18.76
N CYS A 140 4.21 -6.39 19.53
CA CYS A 140 4.08 -5.03 19.01
C CYS A 140 5.27 -4.18 19.40
N VAL A 141 5.58 -3.23 18.52
CA VAL A 141 6.59 -2.19 18.72
C VAL A 141 5.89 -0.83 18.67
N ALA A 142 6.17 0.02 19.65
CA ALA A 142 5.72 1.41 19.63
C ALA A 142 6.61 2.21 18.65
N LYS A 143 5.98 2.92 17.72
CA LYS A 143 6.67 3.88 16.85
C LYS A 143 6.90 5.20 17.59
N SER A 144 7.72 6.08 17.01
CA SER A 144 8.01 7.42 17.55
C SER A 144 6.76 8.29 17.75
N ASN A 145 5.70 8.04 16.98
CA ASN A 145 4.40 8.70 17.10
C ASN A 145 3.47 8.09 18.17
N GLY A 146 3.97 7.15 18.98
CA GLY A 146 3.21 6.44 20.02
C GLY A 146 2.26 5.36 19.51
N LYS A 147 2.08 5.20 18.18
CA LYS A 147 1.23 4.15 17.61
C LYS A 147 1.94 2.79 17.67
N LEU A 148 1.17 1.75 18.00
CA LEU A 148 1.65 0.37 17.92
C LEU A 148 1.70 -0.10 16.48
N ASN A 149 2.72 -0.89 16.16
CA ASN A 149 2.84 -1.61 14.91
C ASN A 149 3.38 -3.03 15.15
N PHE A 150 3.06 -3.93 14.23
CA PHE A 150 3.80 -5.19 14.13
C PHE A 150 5.15 -4.92 13.46
N PRO A 151 6.22 -5.63 13.88
CA PRO A 151 7.53 -5.54 13.25
C PRO A 151 7.51 -5.98 11.79
#